data_AF-A0A925G1G7-F1
#
_entry.id   AF-A0A925G1G7-F1
#
_cell.length_a   1.000
_cell.length_b   1.000
_cell.length_c   1.000
_cell.angle_alpha   90.00
_cell.angle_beta   90.00
_cell.angle_gamma   90.00
#
_symmetry.space_group_name_H-M   'P 1'
#
loop_
_entity.id
_entity.type
_entity.pdbx_description
1 polymer ?
#
loop_
_entity_poly.entity_id
_entity_poly.type
_entity_poly.pdbx_seq_one_letter_code
_entity_poly.pdbx_strand_id
1 'polypeptide(L)'
;MKERKLPNWLGATLAAGAFGLLWFLERRSPLRRSVEPKLKRNARNLAVAGAAALSLQLVERPVIQPLTNLVERRGWGLLKRLPLPQWMEVMLAVVLLDYTLYLWHVLTHRAPFLWRFHIAHHVDLDLDASTALRFHFGELSISTAWRAAQVML
;
A
#
# COMPACT_ATOMS: atom_id res chain seq x y z
N MET A 1 22.76 -0.10 21.52
CA MET A 1 22.62 -1.29 20.64
C MET A 1 22.88 -0.85 19.21
N LYS A 2 23.75 -1.52 18.45
CA LYS A 2 23.88 -1.27 17.00
C LYS A 2 22.58 -1.69 16.33
N GLU A 3 21.83 -0.75 15.75
CA GLU A 3 20.70 -1.06 14.88
C GLU A 3 21.21 -1.88 13.69
N ARG A 4 20.93 -3.18 13.69
CA ARG A 4 21.11 -4.00 12.48
C ARG A 4 19.99 -3.62 11.53
N LYS A 5 20.30 -2.77 10.55
CA LYS A 5 19.39 -2.52 9.42
C LYS A 5 19.15 -3.86 8.72
N LEU A 6 17.89 -4.27 8.65
CA LEU A 6 17.51 -5.42 7.84
C LEU A 6 17.87 -5.12 6.38
N PRO A 7 18.38 -6.12 5.64
CA PRO A 7 18.70 -5.90 4.25
C PRO A 7 17.44 -5.61 3.43
N ASN A 8 17.51 -4.60 2.55
CA ASN A 8 16.38 -4.17 1.72
C ASN A 8 15.82 -5.29 0.82
N TRP A 9 16.64 -6.29 0.48
CA TRP A 9 16.21 -7.45 -0.31
C TRP A 9 15.27 -8.37 0.47
N LEU A 10 15.37 -8.44 1.80
CA LEU A 10 14.56 -9.38 2.59
C LEU A 10 13.06 -9.09 2.45
N GLY A 11 12.67 -7.82 2.60
CA GLY A 11 11.27 -7.41 2.44
C GLY A 11 10.75 -7.67 1.03
N ALA A 12 11.55 -7.36 0.01
CA ALA A 12 11.20 -7.61 -1.38
C ALA A 12 11.04 -9.10 -1.68
N THR A 13 11.96 -9.94 -1.18
CA THR A 13 11.90 -11.40 -1.33
C THR A 13 10.68 -11.99 -0.64
N LEU A 14 10.37 -11.56 0.59
CA LEU A 14 9.19 -12.03 1.32
C LEU A 14 7.89 -11.64 0.61
N ALA A 15 7.78 -10.39 0.15
CA ALA A 15 6.60 -9.91 -0.56
C ALA A 15 6.42 -10.62 -1.92
N ALA A 16 7.48 -10.74 -2.72
CA ALA A 16 7.42 -11.41 -4.02
C ALA A 16 7.16 -12.92 -3.86
N GLY A 17 7.77 -13.56 -2.86
CA GLY A 17 7.55 -14.96 -2.53
C GLY A 17 6.11 -15.24 -2.09
N ALA A 18 5.58 -14.41 -1.18
CA ALA A 18 4.19 -14.52 -0.72
C ALA A 18 3.20 -14.31 -1.87
N PHE A 19 3.40 -13.26 -2.68
CA PHE A 19 2.57 -13.00 -3.86
C PHE A 19 2.62 -14.16 -4.85
N GLY A 20 3.82 -14.66 -5.19
CA GLY A 20 3.99 -15.78 -6.12
C GLY A 20 3.35 -17.07 -5.62
N LEU A 21 3.47 -17.35 -4.32
CA LEU A 21 2.81 -18.49 -3.68
C LEU A 21 1.28 -18.37 -3.75
N LEU A 22 0.72 -17.23 -3.33
CA LEU A 22 -0.73 -17.00 -3.36
C LEU A 22 -1.29 -17.10 -4.78
N TRP A 23 -0.63 -16.44 -5.73
CA TRP A 23 -1.02 -16.46 -7.14
C TRP A 23 -0.97 -17.88 -7.74
N PHE A 24 0.02 -18.70 -7.36
CA PHE A 24 0.09 -20.10 -7.78
C PHE A 24 -1.02 -20.95 -7.15
N LEU A 25 -1.25 -20.81 -5.84
CA LEU A 25 -2.30 -21.55 -5.12
C LEU A 25 -3.70 -21.22 -5.67
N GLU A 26 -3.97 -19.95 -5.93
CA GLU A 26 -5.23 -19.49 -6.51
C GLU A 26 -5.46 -20.01 -7.92
N ARG A 27 -4.40 -20.17 -8.73
CA ARG A 27 -4.50 -20.80 -10.06
C ARG A 27 -4.78 -22.29 -9.99
N ARG A 28 -4.23 -22.98 -9.00
CA ARG A 28 -4.43 -24.42 -8.82
C ARG A 28 -5.83 -24.73 -8.28
N SER A 29 -6.35 -23.91 -7.39
CA SER A 29 -7.64 -24.11 -6.73
C SER A 29 -8.47 -22.82 -6.76
N PRO A 30 -8.98 -22.40 -7.93
CA PRO A 30 -9.72 -21.16 -8.05
C PRO A 30 -11.08 -21.26 -7.34
N LEU A 31 -11.42 -20.26 -6.53
CA LEU A 31 -12.72 -20.19 -5.85
C LEU A 31 -13.88 -19.94 -6.83
N ARG A 32 -13.62 -19.23 -7.93
CA ARG A 32 -14.63 -18.84 -8.93
C ARG A 32 -14.14 -19.14 -10.35
N ARG A 33 -15.10 -19.39 -11.24
CA ARG A 33 -14.81 -19.55 -12.68
C ARG A 33 -14.38 -18.20 -13.25
N SER A 34 -13.37 -18.23 -14.12
CA SER A 34 -12.90 -17.02 -14.80
C SER A 34 -13.92 -16.53 -15.82
N VAL A 35 -14.09 -15.22 -15.90
CA VAL A 35 -14.94 -14.54 -16.89
C VAL A 35 -14.11 -14.01 -18.06
N GLU A 36 -12.94 -13.42 -17.80
CA GLU A 36 -12.09 -12.82 -18.83
C GLU A 36 -10.91 -13.72 -19.26
N PRO A 37 -10.43 -13.60 -20.52
CA PRO A 37 -9.18 -14.23 -20.93
C PRO A 37 -7.99 -13.79 -20.07
N LYS A 38 -7.33 -14.75 -19.41
CA LYS A 38 -6.29 -14.48 -18.40
C LYS A 38 -5.13 -13.63 -18.92
N LEU A 39 -4.65 -13.86 -20.13
CA LEU A 39 -3.51 -13.10 -20.68
C LEU A 39 -3.85 -11.61 -20.83
N LYS A 40 -4.98 -11.29 -21.45
CA LYS A 40 -5.45 -9.91 -21.64
C LYS A 40 -5.67 -9.21 -20.29
N ARG A 41 -6.30 -9.92 -19.34
CA ARG A 41 -6.55 -9.39 -17.98
C ARG A 41 -5.26 -9.12 -17.23
N ASN A 42 -4.32 -10.06 -17.22
CA ASN A 42 -3.04 -9.91 -16.52
C ASN A 42 -2.20 -8.78 -17.14
N ALA A 43 -2.19 -8.64 -18.47
CA ALA A 43 -1.50 -7.54 -19.14
C ALA A 43 -2.07 -6.18 -18.73
N ARG A 44 -3.41 -6.05 -18.64
CA ARG A 44 -4.09 -4.86 -18.13
C ARG A 44 -3.71 -4.58 -16.67
N ASN A 45 -3.79 -5.58 -15.79
CA ASN A 45 -3.46 -5.43 -14.38
C ASN A 45 -1.98 -5.03 -14.21
N LEU A 46 -1.06 -5.61 -15.00
CA LEU A 46 0.36 -5.27 -14.98
C LEU A 46 0.61 -3.83 -15.46
N ALA A 47 -0.06 -3.38 -16.52
CA ALA A 47 0.06 -2.01 -17.01
C ALA A 47 -0.42 -0.99 -15.97
N VAL A 48 -1.57 -1.25 -15.33
CA VAL A 48 -2.10 -0.42 -14.24
C VAL A 48 -1.15 -0.42 -13.04
N ALA A 49 -0.67 -1.60 -12.63
CA ALA A 49 0.30 -1.72 -11.54
C ALA A 49 1.62 -1.00 -11.85
N GLY A 50 2.09 -1.02 -13.10
CA GLY A 50 3.26 -0.27 -13.54
C GLY A 50 3.07 1.24 -13.41
N ALA A 51 1.92 1.76 -13.85
CA ALA A 51 1.59 3.18 -13.67
C ALA A 51 1.48 3.56 -12.18
N ALA A 52 0.88 2.69 -11.37
CA ALA A 52 0.81 2.86 -9.92
C ALA A 52 2.22 2.89 -9.29
N ALA A 53 3.10 1.96 -9.67
CA ALA A 53 4.49 1.92 -9.20
C ALA A 53 5.26 3.19 -9.58
N LEU A 54 5.05 3.72 -10.79
CA LEU A 54 5.63 5.01 -11.19
C LEU A 54 5.12 6.16 -10.32
N SER A 55 3.84 6.20 -9.97
CA SER A 55 3.30 7.20 -9.03
C SER A 55 3.97 7.12 -7.66
N LEU A 56 4.20 5.90 -7.14
CA LEU A 56 4.94 5.72 -5.89
C LEU A 56 6.37 6.27 -5.99
N GLN A 57 7.05 6.04 -7.11
CA GLN A 57 8.43 6.50 -7.31
C GLN A 57 8.54 8.01 -7.49
N LEU A 58 7.63 8.60 -8.27
CA LEU A 58 7.71 9.98 -8.72
C LEU A 58 6.96 10.97 -7.81
N VAL A 59 6.00 10.49 -7.03
CA VAL A 59 5.16 11.33 -6.16
C VAL A 59 5.33 10.96 -4.70
N GLU A 60 5.08 9.70 -4.33
CA GLU A 60 5.07 9.32 -2.91
C GLU A 60 6.46 9.39 -2.29
N ARG A 61 7.47 8.73 -2.88
CA ARG A 61 8.84 8.71 -2.35
C ARG A 61 9.45 10.09 -2.12
N PRO A 62 9.43 11.04 -3.07
CA PRO A 62 10.01 12.36 -2.86
C PRO A 62 9.26 13.22 -1.83
N VAL A 63 8.03 12.86 -1.45
CA VAL A 63 7.27 13.55 -0.38
C VAL A 63 7.49 12.88 0.97
N ILE A 64 7.26 11.56 1.03
CA ILE A 64 7.21 10.82 2.29
C ILE A 64 8.61 10.63 2.89
N GLN A 65 9.62 10.26 2.09
CA GLN A 65 10.97 10.01 2.61
C GLN A 65 11.59 11.23 3.33
N PRO A 66 11.60 12.46 2.74
CA PRO A 66 12.12 13.62 3.46
C PRO A 66 11.25 14.02 4.66
N LEU A 67 9.93 13.83 4.57
CA LEU A 67 9.03 14.09 5.69
C LEU A 67 9.33 13.16 6.88
N THR A 68 9.48 11.86 6.66
CA THR A 68 9.87 10.90 7.70
C THR A 68 11.19 11.31 8.34
N ASN A 69 12.20 11.64 7.53
CA ASN A 69 13.51 12.10 8.04
C ASN A 69 13.39 13.39 8.89
N LEU A 70 12.50 14.31 8.51
CA LEU A 70 12.25 15.55 9.24
C LEU A 70 11.56 15.28 10.58
N VAL A 71 10.52 14.43 10.55
CA VAL A 71 9.76 14.01 11.73
C VAL A 71 10.67 13.31 12.74
N GLU A 72 11.51 12.38 12.28
CA GLU A 72 12.52 11.71 13.11
C GLU A 72 13.52 12.69 13.72
N ARG A 73 14.10 13.60 12.92
CA ARG A 73 15.10 14.58 13.40
C ARG A 73 14.53 15.55 14.43
N ARG A 74 13.26 15.92 14.32
CA ARG A 74 12.61 16.88 15.22
C ARG A 74 11.89 16.21 16.40
N GLY A 75 11.83 14.88 16.44
CA GLY A 75 10.99 14.17 17.40
C GLY A 75 9.51 14.56 17.29
N TRP A 76 9.06 14.87 16.06
CA TRP A 76 7.66 15.20 15.81
C TRP A 76 6.84 13.91 15.64
N GLY A 77 5.51 14.00 15.78
CA GLY A 77 4.61 12.83 15.82
C GLY A 77 3.94 12.66 17.18
N LEU A 78 2.70 12.18 17.19
CA LEU A 78 1.95 11.80 18.39
C LEU A 78 2.71 10.72 19.16
N LEU A 79 3.20 9.67 18.50
CA LEU A 79 3.90 8.57 19.17
C LEU A 79 5.28 8.98 19.71
N LYS A 80 6.00 9.85 19.02
CA LYS A 80 7.33 10.36 19.46
C LYS A 80 7.25 11.27 20.70
N ARG A 81 6.09 11.88 20.96
CA ARG A 81 5.85 12.74 22.13
C ARG A 81 5.49 11.96 23.38
N LEU A 82 5.12 10.69 23.26
CA LEU A 82 4.77 9.84 24.39
C LEU A 82 6.01 9.09 24.88
N PRO A 83 6.30 9.05 26.19
CA PRO A 83 7.44 8.31 26.75
C PRO A 83 7.15 6.81 26.79
N LEU A 84 7.00 6.19 25.62
CA LEU A 84 6.67 4.77 25.47
C LEU A 84 7.93 3.91 25.27
N PRO A 85 7.96 2.66 25.76
CA PRO A 85 8.97 1.71 25.35
C PRO A 85 8.79 1.36 23.86
N GLN A 86 9.90 1.08 23.16
CA GLN A 86 9.93 0.88 21.70
C GLN A 86 8.89 -0.14 21.18
N TRP A 87 8.65 -1.23 21.91
CA TRP A 87 7.68 -2.25 21.48
C TRP A 87 6.24 -1.73 21.50
N MET A 88 5.86 -0.87 22.46
CA MET A 88 4.53 -0.24 22.51
C MET A 88 4.39 0.80 21.41
N GLU A 89 5.45 1.58 21.14
CA GLU A 89 5.49 2.53 20.03
C GLU A 89 5.20 1.83 18.70
N VAL A 90 5.86 0.70 18.43
CA VAL A 90 5.65 -0.09 17.21
C VAL A 90 4.23 -0.66 17.14
N MET A 91 3.71 -1.23 18.24
CA MET A 91 2.35 -1.79 18.26
C MET A 91 1.29 -0.71 18.01
N LEU A 92 1.41 0.45 18.67
CA LEU A 92 0.50 1.56 18.45
C LEU A 92 0.65 2.13 17.03
N ALA A 93 1.86 2.20 16.48
CA ALA A 93 2.07 2.63 15.10
C ALA A 93 1.35 1.70 14.11
N VAL A 94 1.42 0.38 14.30
CA VAL A 94 0.71 -0.59 13.45
C VAL A 94 -0.81 -0.39 13.55
N VAL A 95 -1.36 -0.25 14.77
CA VAL A 95 -2.80 -0.06 14.97
C VAL A 95 -3.28 1.27 14.38
N LEU A 96 -2.55 2.36 14.60
CA LEU A 96 -2.89 3.67 14.04
C LEU A 96 -2.79 3.67 12.53
N LEU A 97 -1.76 3.05 11.96
CA LEU A 97 -1.59 2.90 10.52
C LEU A 97 -2.76 2.11 9.92
N ASP A 98 -3.11 0.97 10.50
CA ASP A 98 -4.22 0.13 10.03
C ASP A 98 -5.55 0.87 10.10
N TYR A 99 -5.85 1.49 11.25
CA TYR A 99 -7.10 2.24 11.43
C TYR A 99 -7.21 3.43 10.47
N THR A 100 -6.13 4.18 10.27
CA THR A 100 -6.14 5.32 9.34
C THR A 100 -6.17 4.87 7.88
N LEU A 101 -5.63 3.71 7.53
CA LEU A 101 -5.82 3.09 6.21
C LEU A 101 -7.27 2.62 6.01
N TYR A 102 -7.91 2.08 7.04
CA TYR A 102 -9.34 1.77 7.02
C TYR A 102 -10.18 3.02 6.77
N LEU A 103 -9.89 4.13 7.46
CA LEU A 103 -10.57 5.40 7.22
C LEU A 103 -10.36 5.91 5.79
N TRP A 104 -9.12 5.84 5.27
CA TRP A 104 -8.84 6.18 3.87
C TRP A 104 -9.69 5.36 2.91
N HIS A 105 -9.78 4.04 3.11
CA HIS A 105 -10.58 3.15 2.29
C HIS A 105 -12.08 3.46 2.36
N VAL A 106 -12.60 3.78 3.56
CA VAL A 106 -13.99 4.25 3.69
C VAL A 106 -14.20 5.56 2.92
N LEU A 107 -13.26 6.50 2.99
CA LEU A 107 -13.33 7.76 2.25
C LEU A 107 -13.30 7.55 0.73
N THR A 108 -12.48 6.63 0.22
CA THR A 108 -12.43 6.33 -1.23
C THR A 108 -13.73 5.70 -1.73
N HIS A 109 -14.46 4.98 -0.88
CA HIS A 109 -15.79 4.46 -1.19
C HIS A 109 -16.92 5.49 -1.04
N ARG A 110 -16.79 6.44 -0.12
CA ARG A 110 -17.86 7.40 0.22
C ARG A 110 -17.81 8.68 -0.61
N ALA A 111 -16.62 9.19 -0.92
CA ALA A 111 -16.45 10.46 -1.62
C ALA A 111 -16.51 10.25 -3.14
N PRO A 112 -17.47 10.86 -3.88
CA PRO A 112 -17.62 10.63 -5.32
C PRO A 112 -16.36 10.93 -6.14
N PHE A 113 -15.60 11.96 -5.75
CA PHE A 113 -14.34 12.30 -6.40
C PHE A 113 -13.30 11.18 -6.24
N LEU A 114 -13.10 10.67 -5.03
CA LEU A 114 -12.12 9.61 -4.74
C LEU A 114 -12.54 8.27 -5.36
N TRP A 115 -13.85 7.97 -5.35
CA TRP A 115 -14.41 6.75 -5.93
C TRP A 115 -14.06 6.59 -7.42
N ARG A 116 -14.01 7.69 -8.18
CA ARG A 116 -13.65 7.65 -9.61
C ARG A 116 -12.26 7.05 -9.86
N PHE A 117 -11.35 7.17 -8.91
CA PHE A 117 -10.02 6.56 -8.99
C PHE A 117 -10.05 5.15 -8.40
N HIS A 118 -10.72 4.97 -7.26
CA HIS A 118 -10.76 3.72 -6.52
C HIS A 118 -11.55 2.60 -7.23
N ILE A 119 -12.55 2.95 -8.07
CA ILE A 119 -13.32 1.97 -8.85
C ILE A 119 -12.43 1.14 -9.80
N ALA A 120 -11.25 1.65 -10.18
CA ALA A 120 -10.30 0.88 -10.99
C ALA A 120 -9.88 -0.43 -10.32
N HIS A 121 -9.83 -0.45 -8.98
CA HIS A 121 -9.60 -1.63 -8.17
C HIS A 121 -10.82 -2.57 -8.14
N HIS A 122 -12.02 -2.01 -7.98
CA HIS A 122 -13.28 -2.77 -7.83
C HIS A 122 -13.88 -3.32 -9.12
N VAL A 123 -13.43 -2.86 -10.29
CA VAL A 123 -13.99 -3.27 -11.59
C VAL A 123 -13.35 -4.57 -12.14
N ASP A 124 -12.45 -5.22 -11.39
CA ASP A 124 -11.89 -6.51 -11.82
C ASP A 124 -12.89 -7.65 -11.62
N LEU A 125 -13.36 -8.26 -12.72
CA LEU A 125 -14.38 -9.32 -12.68
C LEU A 125 -13.82 -10.65 -12.15
N ASP A 126 -12.51 -10.85 -12.25
CA ASP A 126 -11.79 -12.04 -11.82
C ASP A 126 -10.82 -11.68 -10.69
N LEU A 127 -11.35 -11.52 -9.48
CA LEU A 127 -10.56 -11.20 -8.28
C LEU A 127 -9.54 -12.32 -8.00
N ASP A 128 -8.26 -11.97 -8.04
CA ASP A 128 -7.14 -12.82 -7.60
C ASP A 128 -6.01 -11.94 -7.03
N ALA A 129 -4.89 -12.54 -6.61
CA ALA A 129 -3.77 -11.83 -6.01
C ALA A 129 -3.30 -10.62 -6.84
N SER A 130 -3.40 -10.66 -8.17
CA SER A 130 -2.97 -9.55 -9.04
C SER A 130 -3.88 -8.32 -8.92
N THR A 131 -5.14 -8.48 -8.53
CA THR A 131 -6.07 -7.37 -8.30
C THR A 131 -5.61 -6.49 -7.14
N ALA A 132 -4.86 -7.05 -6.18
CA ALA A 132 -4.24 -6.29 -5.09
C ALA A 132 -3.18 -5.28 -5.57
N LEU A 133 -2.72 -5.38 -6.83
CA LEU A 133 -1.77 -4.43 -7.44
C LEU A 133 -2.45 -3.42 -8.38
N ARG A 134 -3.76 -3.54 -8.57
CA ARG A 134 -4.54 -2.78 -9.55
C ARG A 134 -5.06 -1.46 -8.96
N PHE A 135 -4.13 -0.57 -8.60
CA PHE A 135 -4.48 0.78 -8.14
C PHE A 135 -4.40 1.79 -9.28
N HIS A 136 -5.32 2.75 -9.31
CA HIS A 136 -5.20 3.86 -10.24
C HIS A 136 -4.02 4.77 -9.81
N PHE A 137 -3.16 5.20 -10.74
CA PHE A 137 -2.00 6.04 -10.41
C PHE A 137 -2.39 7.31 -9.64
N GLY A 138 -3.51 7.93 -10.03
CA GLY A 138 -4.09 9.10 -9.37
C GLY A 138 -4.60 8.82 -7.95
N GLU A 139 -5.09 7.61 -7.67
CA GLU A 139 -5.43 7.21 -6.29
C GLU A 139 -4.17 7.24 -5.41
N LEU A 140 -3.07 6.69 -5.90
CA LEU A 140 -1.80 6.70 -5.16
C LEU A 140 -1.24 8.12 -4.99
N SER A 141 -1.32 8.95 -6.03
CA SER A 141 -0.91 10.36 -5.95
C SER A 141 -1.70 11.12 -4.87
N ILE A 142 -3.03 10.95 -4.82
CA ILE A 142 -3.87 11.61 -3.81
C ILE A 142 -3.61 11.01 -2.42
N SER A 143 -3.45 9.69 -2.33
CA SER A 143 -3.16 9.01 -1.07
C SER A 143 -1.84 9.44 -0.43
N THR A 144 -0.91 10.00 -1.21
CA THR A 144 0.35 10.55 -0.69
C THR A 144 0.09 11.65 0.35
N ALA A 145 -0.93 12.49 0.15
CA ALA A 145 -1.30 13.51 1.15
C ALA A 145 -1.83 12.88 2.44
N TRP A 146 -2.63 11.81 2.33
CA TRP A 146 -3.10 11.04 3.49
C TRP A 146 -1.94 10.38 4.23
N ARG A 147 -1.02 9.73 3.51
CA ARG A 147 0.19 9.11 4.05
C ARG A 147 1.12 10.12 4.72
N ALA A 148 1.25 11.32 4.16
CA ALA A 148 2.00 12.40 4.78
C ALA A 148 1.39 12.78 6.15
N ALA A 149 0.07 12.86 6.25
CA ALA A 149 -0.61 13.06 7.53
C ALA A 149 -0.39 11.88 8.50
N GLN A 150 -0.40 10.63 8.02
CA GLN A 150 -0.11 9.45 8.84
C GLN A 150 1.32 9.48 9.42
N VAL A 151 2.32 9.93 8.65
CA VAL A 151 3.71 10.06 9.12
C VAL A 151 3.86 11.15 10.18
N MET A 152 2.92 12.10 10.25
CA MET A 152 2.90 13.16 11.26
C MET A 152 2.13 12.79 12.54
N LEU A 153 1.43 11.63 12.56
CA LEU A 153 0.96 10.98 13.78
C LEU A 153 2.14 10.26 14.45
#